data_AF-A0A2S9GP02-F1
#
_entry.id   AF-A0A2S9GP02-F1
#
_cell.length_a   1.000
_cell.length_b   1.000
_cell.length_c   1.000
_cell.angle_alpha   90.00
_cell.angle_beta   90.00
_cell.angle_gamma   90.00
#
_symmetry.space_group_name_H-M   'P 1'
#
loop_
_entity.id
_entity.type
_entity.pdbx_description
1 polymer ?
#
loop_
_entity_poly.entity_id
_entity_poly.type
_entity_poly.pdbx_seq_one_letter_code
_entity_poly.pdbx_strand_id
1 'polypeptide(L)' 'RVVDDREVHEYFTHHGHRTAVSQRALQAHADPLLGYTDIDDVGFVVSELSPYEADLDWSELTEPDELAEVIEQLGQ' A
#
# COMPACT_ATOMS: atom_id res chain seq x y z
N ARG A 1 -27.47 -2.58 10.40
CA ARG A 1 -27.75 -4.04 10.40
C ARG A 1 -26.42 -4.72 10.12
N VAL A 2 -25.89 -5.49 11.07
CA VAL A 2 -24.69 -6.29 10.84
C VAL A 2 -25.11 -7.52 10.02
N VAL A 3 -24.42 -7.77 8.92
CA VAL A 3 -24.64 -8.97 8.10
C VAL A 3 -23.64 -10.01 8.58
N ASP A 4 -24.14 -11.10 9.16
CA ASP A 4 -23.33 -12.25 9.56
C ASP A 4 -23.28 -13.19 8.35
N ASP A 5 -22.27 -12.97 7.50
CA ASP A 5 -22.02 -13.77 6.31
C ASP A 5 -20.66 -14.46 6.46
N ARG A 6 -20.71 -15.77 6.63
CA ARG A 6 -19.52 -16.59 6.86
C ARG A 6 -18.61 -16.62 5.63
N GLU A 7 -19.17 -16.56 4.42
CA GLU A 7 -18.36 -16.57 3.19
C GLU A 7 -17.51 -15.31 3.10
N VAL A 8 -18.05 -14.15 3.48
CA VAL A 8 -17.30 -12.88 3.53
C VAL A 8 -16.19 -12.92 4.58
N HIS A 9 -16.44 -13.61 5.70
CA HIS A 9 -15.46 -13.71 6.78
C HIS A 9 -14.28 -14.61 6.40
N GLU A 10 -14.54 -15.70 5.68
CA GLU A 10 -13.54 -16.67 5.23
C GLU A 10 -12.81 -16.23 3.94
N TYR A 11 -13.38 -15.29 3.19
CA TYR A 11 -12.81 -14.81 1.92
C TYR A 11 -11.46 -14.08 2.10
N PHE A 12 -11.27 -13.36 3.20
CA PHE A 12 -10.07 -12.56 3.43
C PHE A 12 -9.06 -13.28 4.32
N THR A 13 -7.85 -13.48 3.81
CA THR A 13 -6.72 -14.08 4.52
C THR A 13 -6.32 -13.29 5.77
N HIS A 14 -6.23 -11.96 5.64
CA HIS A 14 -5.83 -11.04 6.71
C HIS A 14 -6.37 -9.63 6.41
N HIS A 15 -6.19 -8.70 7.35
CA HIS A 15 -6.70 -7.32 7.20
C HIS A 15 -6.07 -6.56 6.02
N GLY A 16 -4.78 -6.79 5.73
CA GLY A 16 -4.12 -6.26 4.53
C GLY A 16 -4.83 -6.66 3.22
N HIS A 17 -5.08 -7.95 3.03
CA HIS A 17 -5.79 -8.48 1.87
C HIS A 17 -7.18 -7.85 1.72
N ARG A 18 -7.94 -7.77 2.83
CA ARG A 18 -9.27 -7.15 2.82
C ARG A 18 -9.25 -5.70 2.36
N THR A 19 -8.32 -4.92 2.89
CA THR A 19 -8.24 -3.50 2.59
C THR A 19 -7.85 -3.26 1.13
N ALA A 20 -6.83 -3.95 0.63
CA ALA A 20 -6.37 -3.80 -0.76
C ALA A 20 -7.47 -4.16 -1.78
N VAL A 21 -8.16 -5.29 -1.58
CA VAL A 21 -9.28 -5.70 -2.45
C VAL A 21 -10.43 -4.70 -2.39
N SER A 22 -10.79 -4.24 -1.19
CA SER A 22 -11.90 -3.29 -1.02
C SER A 22 -11.58 -1.94 -1.65
N GLN A 23 -10.37 -1.41 -1.44
CA GLN A 23 -9.93 -0.16 -2.04
C GLN A 23 -9.94 -0.24 -3.57
N ARG A 24 -9.37 -1.31 -4.14
CA ARG A 24 -9.37 -1.54 -5.59
C ARG A 24 -10.78 -1.61 -6.17
N ALA A 25 -11.72 -2.26 -5.47
CA ALA A 25 -13.10 -2.38 -5.93
C ALA A 25 -13.88 -1.06 -5.88
N LEU A 26 -13.53 -0.15 -4.96
CA LEU A 26 -14.22 1.12 -4.76
C LEU A 26 -13.65 2.27 -5.60
N GLN A 27 -12.41 2.17 -6.05
CA GLN A 27 -11.72 3.26 -6.76
C GLN A 27 -11.73 3.05 -8.28
N ALA A 28 -12.12 4.10 -9.02
CA ALA A 28 -12.06 4.09 -10.49
C ALA A 28 -10.60 4.08 -11.02
N HIS A 29 -9.67 4.64 -10.23
CA HIS A 29 -8.25 4.74 -10.54
C HIS A 29 -7.46 4.33 -9.30
N ALA A 30 -7.59 3.07 -8.90
CA ALA A 30 -6.74 2.52 -7.85
C ALA A 30 -5.28 2.54 -8.31
N ASP A 31 -4.38 2.75 -7.35
CA ASP A 31 -2.94 2.61 -7.55
C ASP A 31 -2.62 1.25 -8.22
N PRO A 32 -1.89 1.22 -9.36
CA PRO A 32 -1.49 -0.01 -10.04
C PRO A 32 -0.71 -0.98 -9.15
N LEU A 33 0.05 -0.46 -8.18
CA LEU A 33 0.88 -1.21 -7.24
C LEU A 33 0.13 -1.57 -5.93
N LEU A 34 -1.14 -1.17 -5.80
CA LEU A 34 -1.95 -1.51 -4.63
C LEU A 34 -2.04 -3.02 -4.46
N GLY A 35 -1.55 -3.53 -3.34
CA GLY A 35 -1.48 -4.95 -3.04
C GLY A 35 -1.51 -5.21 -1.54
N TYR A 36 -1.12 -6.43 -1.18
CA TYR A 36 -1.01 -6.85 0.21
C TYR A 36 0.13 -7.85 0.35
N THR A 37 0.67 -7.93 1.56
CA THR A 37 1.71 -8.90 1.92
C THR A 37 1.54 -9.30 3.38
N ASP A 38 2.19 -10.38 3.79
CA ASP A 38 2.28 -10.81 5.18
C ASP A 38 3.75 -10.82 5.62
N ILE A 39 4.03 -10.27 6.80
CA ILE A 39 5.34 -10.31 7.44
C ILE A 39 5.12 -10.82 8.86
N ASP A 40 5.78 -11.93 9.22
CA ASP A 40 5.62 -12.59 10.53
C ASP A 40 4.14 -12.85 10.89
N ASP A 41 3.37 -13.40 9.94
CA ASP A 41 1.92 -13.66 10.04
C ASP A 41 1.07 -12.40 10.28
N VAL A 42 1.64 -11.20 10.12
CA VAL A 42 0.92 -9.93 10.17
C VAL A 42 0.70 -9.41 8.77
N GLY A 43 -0.58 -9.18 8.45
CA GLY A 43 -0.99 -8.75 7.12
C GLY A 43 -0.96 -7.24 6.92
N PHE A 44 -0.26 -6.79 5.90
CA PHE A 44 -0.07 -5.39 5.52
C PHE A 44 -0.71 -5.06 4.17
N VAL A 45 -1.10 -3.79 4.01
CA VAL A 45 -1.44 -3.21 2.70
C VAL A 45 -0.15 -2.64 2.12
N VAL A 46 0.04 -2.84 0.82
CA VAL A 46 1.15 -2.26 0.06
C VAL A 46 0.55 -1.29 -0.94
N SER A 47 1.11 -0.10 -1.06
CA SER A 47 0.77 0.89 -2.08
C SER A 47 2.03 1.58 -2.55
N GLU A 48 1.99 2.12 -3.76
CA GLU A 48 2.95 3.09 -4.26
C GLU A 48 3.00 4.28 -3.30
N LEU A 49 4.22 4.73 -3.03
CA LEU A 49 4.45 6.02 -2.40
C LEU A 49 4.73 7.02 -3.52
N SER A 50 3.89 8.05 -3.66
CA SER A 50 4.12 9.03 -4.71
C SER A 50 5.35 9.90 -4.37
N PRO A 51 6.25 10.19 -5.31
CA PRO A 51 7.31 11.19 -5.10
C PRO A 51 6.78 12.59 -4.79
N TYR A 52 5.49 12.84 -5.09
CA TYR A 52 4.83 14.10 -4.82
C TYR A 52 4.01 14.09 -3.53
N GLU A 53 3.94 12.96 -2.81
CA GLU A 53 3.34 12.94 -1.49
C GLU A 53 4.24 13.63 -0.47
N ALA A 54 3.62 14.48 0.36
CA ALA A 54 4.30 15.30 1.34
C ALA A 54 4.81 14.52 2.57
N ASP A 55 4.66 13.20 2.59
CA ASP A 55 4.93 12.34 3.75
C ASP A 55 6.34 11.72 3.74
N LEU A 56 7.14 12.01 2.71
CA LEU A 56 8.57 11.71 2.72
C LEU A 56 9.31 12.75 3.56
N ASP A 57 10.07 12.30 4.56
CA ASP A 57 10.98 13.17 5.31
C ASP A 57 12.24 13.44 4.49
N TRP A 58 12.13 14.40 3.57
CA TRP A 58 13.25 14.86 2.75
C TRP A 58 14.40 15.47 3.56
N SER A 59 14.20 15.75 4.85
CA SER A 59 15.28 16.30 5.68
C SER A 59 16.33 15.26 6.06
N GLU A 60 16.01 13.97 5.96
CA GLU A 60 16.96 12.88 6.19
C GLU A 60 17.86 12.61 4.97
N LEU A 61 17.43 13.00 3.77
CA LEU A 61 18.21 12.87 2.52
C LEU A 61 19.05 14.14 2.32
N THR A 62 20.26 14.15 2.84
CA THR A 62 21.10 15.36 2.87
C THR A 62 22.20 15.36 1.82
N GLU A 63 22.61 14.18 1.34
CA GLU A 63 23.66 14.06 0.34
C GLU A 63 23.10 13.86 -1.08
N PRO A 64 23.72 14.45 -2.13
CA PRO A 64 23.23 14.35 -3.51
C PRO A 64 23.10 12.91 -4.03
N ASP A 65 23.98 12.00 -3.58
CA ASP A 65 23.97 10.60 -4.00
C ASP A 65 22.78 9.81 -3.39
N GLU A 66 22.34 10.16 -2.17
CA GLU A 66 21.17 9.58 -1.50
C GLU A 66 19.87 9.98 -2.23
N LEU A 67 19.79 11.25 -2.64
CA LEU A 67 18.67 11.77 -3.44
C LEU A 67 18.57 11.10 -4.81
N ALA A 68 19.72 10.86 -5.47
CA ALA A 68 19.74 10.24 -6.80
C ALA A 68 19.16 8.83 -6.79
N GLU A 69 19.50 8.02 -5.78
CA GLU A 69 18.97 6.65 -5.62
C GLU A 69 17.46 6.65 -5.39
N VAL A 70 16.96 7.53 -4.52
CA VAL A 70 15.51 7.63 -4.22
C VAL A 70 14.73 8.12 -5.44
N ILE A 71 15.24 9.12 -6.16
CA ILE A 71 14.59 9.64 -7.38
C ILE A 71 14.55 8.57 -8.49
N GLU A 72 15.60 7.76 -8.64
CA GLU A 72 15.61 6.66 -9.61
C GLU A 72 14.50 5.64 -9.30
N GLN A 73 14.32 5.28 -8.03
CA GLN A 73 13.29 4.31 -7.62
C GLN A 73 11.87 4.87 -7.76
N LEU A 74 11.65 6.16 -7.49
CA LEU A 74 10.33 6.80 -7.59
C LEU A 74 9.94 7.23 -9.02
N GLY A 75 10.87 7.20 -9.97
CA GLY A 75 10.63 7.56 -11.38
C GLY A 75 10.30 6.38 -12.30
N GLN A 76 10.30 5.14 -11.79
CA GLN A 76 9.95 3.91 -12.53
C GLN A 76 8.46 3.61 -12.44
#